data_AF-A0A970FRG2-F1
#
_entry.id   AF-A0A970FRG2-F1
#
_cell.length_a   1.000
_cell.length_b   1.000
_cell.length_c   1.000
_cell.angle_alpha   90.00
_cell.angle_beta   90.00
_cell.angle_gamma   90.00
#
_symmetry.space_group_name_H-M   'P 1'
#
loop_
_entity.id
_entity.type
_entity.pdbx_description
1 polymer ?
#
loop_
_entity_poly.entity_id
_entity_poly.type
_entity_poly.pdbx_seq_one_letter_code
_entity_poly.pdbx_strand_id
1 'polypeptide(L)'
;MKLEGKLFKGNLLVQVASVEQVDHENTFTAQLESCLIALCRTLDIPIPIWMKKNTWEFARFHQTIFFAEQFTEKIHFDRFQIHWLD
;
A
#
# COMPACT_ATOMS: atom_id res chain seq x y z
N MET A 1 -13.87 -3.10 -1.17
CA MET A 1 -12.46 -3.56 -1.06
C MET A 1 -11.83 -2.91 0.15
N LYS A 2 -11.31 -3.70 1.09
CA LYS A 2 -10.58 -3.20 2.26
C LYS A 2 -9.07 -3.40 2.13
N LEU A 3 -8.29 -2.34 2.32
CA LEU A 3 -6.83 -2.38 2.22
C LEU A 3 -6.19 -1.85 3.50
N GLU A 4 -5.24 -2.60 4.04
CA GLU A 4 -4.42 -2.20 5.20
C GLU A 4 -3.01 -1.83 4.74
N GLY A 5 -2.47 -0.77 5.33
CA GLY A 5 -1.11 -0.31 5.14
C GLY A 5 -0.35 -0.29 6.47
N LYS A 6 0.89 -0.80 6.46
CA LYS A 6 1.78 -0.87 7.61
C LYS A 6 3.16 -0.30 7.29
N LEU A 7 3.62 0.64 8.10
CA LEU A 7 4.95 1.23 8.02
C LEU A 7 5.88 0.59 9.04
N PHE A 8 7.09 0.26 8.62
CA PHE A 8 8.10 -0.31 9.51
C PHE A 8 9.42 0.44 9.45
N LYS A 9 10.11 0.47 10.59
CA LYS A 9 11.50 0.91 10.72
C LYS A 9 12.30 -0.19 11.41
N GLY A 10 13.21 -0.84 10.69
CA GLY A 10 13.82 -2.10 11.06
C GLY A 10 12.73 -3.15 11.29
N ASN A 11 12.71 -3.75 12.48
CA ASN A 11 11.67 -4.72 12.86
C ASN A 11 10.46 -4.09 13.58
N LEU A 12 10.48 -2.77 13.81
CA LEU A 12 9.42 -2.07 14.53
C LEU A 12 8.31 -1.64 13.58
N LEU A 13 7.06 -1.98 13.91
CA LEU A 13 5.87 -1.38 13.29
C LEU A 13 5.69 0.03 13.86
N VAL A 14 5.76 1.05 13.01
CA VAL A 14 5.67 2.46 13.45
C VAL A 14 4.27 3.03 13.26
N GLN A 15 3.55 2.61 12.22
CA GLN A 15 2.22 3.10 11.93
C GLN A 15 1.41 2.07 11.14
N VAL A 16 0.10 2.07 11.35
CA VAL A 16 -0.86 1.23 10.62
C VAL A 16 -2.10 2.07 10.29
N ALA A 17 -2.66 1.84 9.12
CA ALA A 17 -3.92 2.42 8.68
C ALA A 17 -4.69 1.41 7.85
N SER A 18 -6.01 1.52 7.82
CA SER A 18 -6.88 0.74 6.94
C SER A 18 -7.88 1.67 6.26
N VAL A 19 -8.13 1.43 4.98
CA VAL A 19 -9.13 2.13 4.20
C VAL A 19 -10.10 1.13 3.58
N GLU A 20 -11.33 1.56 3.38
CA GLU A 20 -12.38 0.74 2.80
C GLU A 20 -13.08 1.53 1.70
N GLN A 21 -13.21 0.89 0.54
CA GLN A 21 -13.98 1.39 -0.60
C GLN A 21 -15.27 0.57 -0.70
N VAL A 22 -16.41 1.27 -0.56
CA VAL A 22 -17.76 0.71 -0.61
C VAL A 22 -18.30 0.69 -2.06
N ASP A 23 -17.68 1.43 -2.97
CA ASP A 23 -18.19 1.61 -4.32
C ASP A 23 -17.78 0.47 -5.26
N HIS A 24 -18.77 -0.30 -5.70
CA HIS A 24 -18.60 -1.51 -6.51
C HIS A 24 -18.61 -1.25 -8.02
N GLU A 25 -18.82 -0.01 -8.47
CA GLU A 25 -18.92 0.30 -9.91
C GLU A 25 -17.57 0.33 -10.64
N ASN A 26 -16.45 0.25 -9.89
CA ASN A 26 -15.10 0.36 -10.43
C ASN A 26 -14.40 -1.00 -10.63
N THR A 27 -13.46 -1.04 -11.59
CA THR A 27 -12.57 -2.21 -11.76
C THR A 27 -11.70 -2.43 -10.51
N PHE A 28 -11.31 -3.67 -10.26
CA PHE A 28 -10.42 -4.02 -9.13
C PHE A 28 -9.16 -3.16 -9.09
N THR A 29 -8.53 -2.92 -10.25
CA THR A 29 -7.33 -2.07 -10.35
C THR A 29 -7.61 -0.63 -9.93
N ALA A 30 -8.73 -0.04 -10.38
CA ALA A 30 -9.11 1.32 -10.01
C ALA A 30 -9.44 1.45 -8.52
N GLN A 31 -10.08 0.43 -7.93
CA GLN A 31 -10.31 0.36 -6.49
C GLN A 31 -9.00 0.26 -5.72
N LEU A 32 -8.08 -0.61 -6.15
CA LEU A 32 -6.77 -0.79 -5.55
C LEU A 32 -5.95 0.50 -5.55
N GLU A 33 -5.89 1.19 -6.70
CA GLU A 33 -5.21 2.47 -6.83
C GLU A 33 -5.81 3.53 -5.90
N SER A 34 -7.13 3.64 -5.87
CA SER A 34 -7.84 4.59 -5.00
C SER A 34 -7.55 4.33 -3.53
N CYS A 35 -7.58 3.07 -3.09
CA CYS A 35 -7.26 2.70 -1.72
C CYS A 35 -5.78 2.91 -1.39
N LEU A 36 -4.86 2.64 -2.32
CA LEU A 36 -3.44 2.90 -2.12
C LEU A 36 -3.19 4.40 -1.90
N ILE A 37 -3.79 5.26 -2.72
CA ILE A 37 -3.69 6.72 -2.58
C ILE A 37 -4.27 7.17 -1.23
N ALA A 38 -5.43 6.64 -0.84
CA ALA A 38 -6.05 6.96 0.44
C ALA A 38 -5.19 6.52 1.65
N LEU A 39 -4.56 5.34 1.56
CA LEU A 39 -3.61 4.88 2.58
C LEU A 39 -2.40 5.79 2.67
N CYS A 40 -1.76 6.12 1.54
CA CYS A 40 -0.61 7.02 1.52
C CYS A 40 -0.93 8.37 2.15
N ARG A 41 -2.10 8.93 1.83
CA ARG A 41 -2.59 10.18 2.44
C ARG A 41 -2.82 10.05 3.94
N THR A 42 -3.39 8.94 4.40
CA THR A 42 -3.66 8.69 5.83
C THR A 42 -2.37 8.49 6.63
N LEU A 43 -1.37 7.88 6.01
CA LEU A 43 -0.08 7.59 6.61
C LEU A 43 0.93 8.76 6.49
N ASP A 44 0.56 9.82 5.77
CA ASP A 44 1.45 10.96 5.45
C ASP A 44 2.77 10.51 4.78
N ILE A 45 2.63 9.69 3.73
CA ILE A 45 3.77 9.16 2.96
C ILE A 45 3.59 9.43 1.46
N PRO A 46 4.69 9.51 0.68
CA PRO A 46 4.61 9.58 -0.78
C PRO A 46 3.98 8.30 -1.36
N ILE A 47 3.45 8.40 -2.58
CA ILE A 47 2.87 7.24 -3.29
C ILE A 47 4.02 6.42 -3.89
N PRO A 48 4.11 5.10 -3.64
CA PRO A 48 5.15 4.28 -4.23
C PRO A 48 4.89 4.02 -5.72
N ILE A 49 5.98 3.87 -6.48
CA ILE A 49 5.99 3.36 -7.83
C ILE A 49 5.61 1.87 -7.80
N TRP A 50 4.53 1.54 -8.50
CA TRP A 50 4.09 0.16 -8.67
C TRP A 50 4.94 -0.57 -9.72
N MET A 51 5.66 -1.60 -9.30
CA MET A 51 6.49 -2.42 -10.19
C MET A 51 5.79 -3.73 -10.56
N LYS A 52 6.25 -4.37 -11.65
CA LYS A 52 5.74 -5.67 -12.10
C LYS A 52 5.79 -6.75 -11.00
N LYS A 53 6.80 -6.71 -10.13
CA LYS A 53 6.92 -7.61 -8.98
C LYS A 53 5.74 -7.45 -8.01
N ASN A 54 5.32 -6.21 -7.74
CA ASN A 54 4.21 -5.93 -6.83
C ASN A 54 2.90 -6.52 -7.34
N THR A 55 2.67 -6.49 -8.66
CA THR A 55 1.49 -7.16 -9.26
C THR A 55 1.49 -8.66 -9.00
N TRP A 56 2.63 -9.33 -9.18
CA TRP A 56 2.74 -10.77 -8.95
C TRP A 56 2.55 -11.13 -7.47
N GLU A 57 3.22 -10.40 -6.58
CA GLU A 57 3.09 -10.59 -5.13
C GLU A 57 1.66 -10.37 -4.65
N PHE A 58 1.04 -9.27 -5.10
CA PHE A 58 -0.32 -8.92 -4.69
C PHE A 58 -1.36 -9.91 -5.22
N ALA A 59 -1.21 -10.37 -6.46
CA ALA A 59 -2.08 -11.41 -7.02
C ALA A 59 -1.91 -12.77 -6.30
N ARG A 60 -0.69 -13.11 -5.88
CA ARG A 60 -0.37 -14.42 -5.29
C ARG A 60 -0.63 -14.51 -3.79
N PHE A 61 -0.40 -13.42 -3.07
CA PHE A 61 -0.36 -13.38 -1.61
C PHE A 61 -1.30 -12.32 -1.01
N HIS A 62 -2.01 -11.55 -1.84
CA HIS A 62 -2.85 -10.44 -1.38
C HIS A 62 -2.07 -9.40 -0.56
N GLN A 63 -0.76 -9.32 -0.79
CA GLN A 63 0.14 -8.38 -0.13
C GLN A 63 1.32 -8.04 -1.02
N THR A 64 1.90 -6.87 -0.79
CA THR A 64 3.16 -6.45 -1.41
C THR A 64 3.89 -5.49 -0.49
N ILE A 65 5.20 -5.40 -0.67
CA ILE A 65 6.08 -4.54 0.13
C ILE A 65 6.77 -3.55 -0.80
N PHE A 66 6.84 -2.29 -0.37
CA PHE A 66 7.52 -1.19 -1.03
C PHE A 66 8.72 -0.76 -0.18
N PHE A 67 9.87 -0.65 -0.83
CA PHE A 67 11.12 -0.17 -0.24
C PHE A 67 11.46 1.23 -0.77
N ALA A 68 12.48 1.87 -0.20
CA ALA A 68 12.87 3.25 -0.48
C ALA A 68 13.06 3.55 -1.98
N GLU A 69 13.56 2.58 -2.75
CA GLU A 69 13.80 2.70 -4.20
C GLU A 69 12.51 2.86 -5.00
N GLN A 70 11.36 2.55 -4.41
CA GLN A 70 10.05 2.71 -5.02
C GLN A 70 9.46 4.09 -4.76
N PHE A 71 10.13 4.98 -4.03
CA PHE A 71 9.62 6.32 -3.74
C PHE A 71 10.49 7.37 -4.43
N THR A 72 9.85 8.36 -5.02
CA THR A 72 10.53 9.48 -5.68
C THR A 72 11.08 10.51 -4.69
N GLU A 73 10.65 10.43 -3.44
CA GLU A 73 10.99 11.36 -2.36
C GLU A 73 11.58 10.60 -1.17
N LYS A 74 12.29 11.32 -0.29
CA LYS A 74 12.90 10.72 0.89
C LYS A 74 11.82 10.30 1.88
N ILE A 75 11.84 9.03 2.26
CA ILE A 75 10.94 8.44 3.25
C ILE A 75 11.57 8.37 4.65
N HIS A 76 10.72 8.33 5.68
CA HIS A 76 11.14 8.25 7.09
C HIS A 76 10.99 6.83 7.69
N PHE A 77 10.64 5.85 6.86
CA PHE A 77 10.45 4.44 7.17
C PHE A 77 11.32 3.58 6.24
N ASP A 78 11.46 2.29 6.57
CA ASP A 78 12.32 1.37 5.80
C ASP A 78 11.51 0.50 4.82
N ARG A 79 10.26 0.14 5.19
CA ARG A 79 9.33 -0.53 4.30
C ARG A 79 7.88 -0.14 4.57
N PHE A 80 7.11 -0.07 3.49
CA PHE A 80 5.66 0.06 3.50
C PHE A 80 5.06 -1.23 2.97
N GLN A 81 4.27 -1.92 3.79
CA GLN A 81 3.57 -3.13 3.39
C GLN A 81 2.09 -2.82 3.22
N ILE A 82 1.49 -3.31 2.13
CA ILE A 82 0.03 -3.31 1.97
C ILE A 82 -0.50 -4.74 1.98
N HIS A 83 -1.72 -4.90 2.49
CA HIS A 83 -2.42 -6.18 2.54
C HIS A 83 -3.91 -5.99 2.25
N TRP A 84 -4.45 -6.80 1.35
CA TRP A 84 -5.89 -6.84 1.07
C TRP A 84 -6.59 -7.72 2.10
N LEU A 85 -7.67 -7.19 2.69
CA LEU A 85 -8.38 -7.77 3.84
C LEU A 85 -9.79 -8.27 3.52
N ASP A 86 -10.14 -8.40 2.23
CA ASP A 86 -11.51 -8.60 1.70
C ASP A 86 -12.28 -7.26 1.51
#